data_AF-V4RJ05-F1
#
_entry.id   AF-V4RJ05-F1
#
_cell.length_a   1.000
_cell.length_b   1.000
_cell.length_c   1.000
_cell.angle_alpha   90.00
_cell.angle_beta   90.00
_cell.angle_gamma   90.00
#
_symmetry.space_group_name_H-M   'P 1'
#
loop_
_entity.id
_entity.type
_entity.pdbx_description
1 polymer ?
#
loop_
_entity_poly.entity_id
_entity_poly.type
_entity_poly.pdbx_seq_one_letter_code
_entity_poly.pdbx_strand_id
1 'polypeptide(L)'
;MAMRTIRLPRRGKLSPAGILLWYMRALAVYYFVSGLNHWAMIIGLTGDFGAAPTHWQVAHIYFAVVELAAALGLWFGASWGVAAWLFCAVAELVMMNGFTELFGQSWPTTVFHAGTILVYIGLAWWSGSPGNTGEVLRLPED
;
A
#
# COMPACT_ATOMS: atom_id res chain seq x y z
N MET A 1 13.85 31.78 30.37
CA MET A 1 14.23 30.43 29.93
C MET A 1 14.65 30.52 28.47
N ALA A 2 15.95 30.42 28.18
CA ALA A 2 16.46 30.47 26.80
C ALA A 2 16.39 29.08 26.18
N MET A 3 16.03 28.98 24.90
CA MET A 3 15.94 27.71 24.16
C MET A 3 16.94 27.76 23.00
N ARG A 4 17.91 26.85 22.98
CA ARG A 4 18.83 26.70 21.85
C ARG A 4 18.27 25.75 20.82
N THR A 5 18.10 26.22 19.58
CA THR A 5 17.70 25.38 18.45
C THR A 5 18.93 24.99 17.63
N ILE A 6 19.26 23.70 17.57
CA ILE A 6 20.28 23.17 16.67
C ILE A 6 19.60 22.77 15.35
N ARG A 7 19.95 23.44 14.24
CA ARG A 7 19.55 22.99 12.90
C ARG A 7 20.55 21.96 12.40
N LEU A 8 20.10 20.73 12.22
CA LEU A 8 20.90 19.70 11.57
C LEU A 8 21.03 19.99 10.06
N PRO A 9 22.17 19.67 9.43
CA PRO A 9 22.40 19.90 8.01
C PRO A 9 21.35 19.17 7.14
N ARG A 10 20.97 19.82 6.03
CA ARG A 10 19.93 19.35 5.09
C ARG A 10 20.28 17.96 4.55
N ARG A 11 19.46 16.98 4.90
CA ARG A 11 19.60 15.57 4.52
C ARG A 11 19.56 15.42 2.99
N GLY A 12 20.46 14.60 2.42
CA GLY A 12 20.58 14.37 0.97
C GLY A 12 19.31 13.82 0.31
N LYS A 13 19.33 13.66 -1.02
CA LYS A 13 18.19 13.31 -1.88
C LYS A 13 17.45 12.00 -1.51
N LEU A 14 18.08 11.11 -0.72
CA LEU A 14 17.51 9.86 -0.21
C LEU A 14 17.02 10.02 1.24
N SER A 15 16.04 10.89 1.47
CA SER A 15 15.39 10.95 2.78
C SER A 15 14.47 9.74 2.96
N PRO A 16 14.35 9.18 4.19
CA PRO A 16 13.42 8.09 4.48
C PRO A 16 11.98 8.38 4.02
N ALA A 17 11.51 9.60 4.26
CA ALA A 17 10.20 10.07 3.82
C ALA A 17 10.07 10.10 2.29
N GLY A 18 11.12 10.50 1.57
CA GLY A 18 11.15 10.48 0.11
C GLY A 18 11.12 9.06 -0.46
N ILE A 19 11.81 8.12 0.17
CA ILE A 19 11.79 6.70 -0.24
C ILE A 19 10.40 6.11 0.00
N LEU A 20 9.81 6.35 1.17
CA LEU A 20 8.44 5.93 1.49
C LEU A 20 7.43 6.51 0.50
N LEU A 21 7.55 7.79 0.15
CA LEU A 21 6.68 8.44 -0.83
C LEU A 21 6.71 7.71 -2.18
N TRP A 22 7.90 7.51 -2.75
CA TRP A 22 8.03 6.85 -4.06
C TRP A 22 7.62 5.38 -4.01
N TYR A 23 7.84 4.71 -2.88
CA TYR A 23 7.32 3.37 -2.65
C TYR A 23 5.79 3.33 -2.68
N MET A 24 5.10 4.27 -2.02
CA MET A 24 3.64 4.42 -2.13
C MET A 24 3.18 4.73 -3.55
N ARG A 25 3.95 5.52 -4.33
CA ARG A 25 3.63 5.78 -5.75
C ARG A 25 3.76 4.52 -6.62
N ALA A 26 4.77 3.68 -6.36
CA ALA A 26 4.91 2.41 -7.05
C ALA A 26 3.73 1.47 -6.76
N LEU A 27 3.32 1.36 -5.48
CA LEU A 27 2.12 0.60 -5.11
C LEU A 27 0.86 1.18 -5.75
N ALA A 28 0.72 2.50 -5.82
CA ALA A 28 -0.42 3.13 -6.46
C ALA A 28 -0.56 2.72 -7.93
N VAL A 29 0.55 2.67 -8.69
CA VAL A 29 0.53 2.21 -10.08
C VAL A 29 0.15 0.74 -10.16
N TYR A 30 0.68 -0.10 -9.28
CA TYR A 30 0.30 -1.51 -9.22
C TYR A 30 -1.21 -1.69 -9.02
N TYR A 31 -1.80 -1.09 -7.98
CA TYR A 31 -3.23 -1.21 -7.70
C TYR A 31 -4.10 -0.55 -8.77
N PHE A 32 -3.59 0.48 -9.45
CA PHE A 32 -4.30 1.06 -10.60
C PHE A 32 -4.42 0.04 -11.73
N VAL A 33 -3.32 -0.63 -12.08
CA VAL A 33 -3.30 -1.65 -13.13
C VAL A 33 -4.13 -2.87 -12.73
N SER A 34 -4.00 -3.35 -11.48
CA SER A 34 -4.79 -4.48 -10.97
C SER A 34 -6.29 -4.16 -11.01
N GLY A 35 -6.71 -3.00 -10.52
CA GLY A 35 -8.11 -2.60 -10.52
C GLY A 35 -8.67 -2.48 -11.95
N LEU A 36 -7.88 -1.96 -12.89
CA LEU A 36 -8.25 -1.95 -14.31
C LEU A 36 -8.34 -3.36 -14.91
N ASN A 37 -7.50 -4.30 -14.48
CA ASN A 37 -7.60 -5.70 -14.91
C ASN A 37 -8.90 -6.36 -14.41
N HIS A 38 -9.34 -6.05 -13.18
CA HIS A 38 -10.64 -6.51 -12.70
C HIS A 38 -11.80 -5.88 -13.48
N TRP A 39 -11.73 -4.59 -13.83
CA TRP A 39 -12.70 -3.98 -14.74
C TRP A 39 -12.69 -4.62 -16.12
N ALA A 40 -11.51 -4.91 -16.67
CA ALA A 40 -11.37 -5.59 -17.95
C ALA A 40 -12.05 -6.97 -17.94
N MET A 41 -11.94 -7.73 -16.84
CA MET A 41 -12.67 -8.98 -16.66
C MET A 41 -14.19 -8.75 -16.62
N ILE A 42 -14.65 -7.78 -15.82
CA ILE A 42 -16.09 -7.47 -15.64
C ILE A 42 -16.77 -7.10 -16.97
N ILE A 43 -16.11 -6.30 -17.81
CA ILE A 43 -16.67 -5.86 -19.11
C ILE A 43 -16.48 -6.90 -20.23
N GLY A 44 -15.86 -8.05 -19.94
CA GLY A 44 -15.66 -9.11 -20.91
C GLY A 44 -14.42 -8.98 -21.81
N LEU A 45 -13.46 -8.10 -21.47
CA LEU A 45 -12.26 -7.88 -22.29
C LEU A 45 -11.21 -8.98 -22.10
N THR A 46 -11.02 -9.47 -20.88
CA THR A 46 -9.98 -10.47 -20.54
C THR A 46 -10.52 -11.86 -20.19
N GLY A 47 -11.85 -12.03 -20.19
CA GLY A 47 -12.51 -13.30 -19.92
C GLY A 47 -14.03 -13.16 -19.86
N ASP A 48 -14.73 -14.25 -19.53
CA ASP A 48 -16.18 -14.25 -19.36
C ASP A 48 -16.56 -14.15 -17.88
N PHE A 49 -16.91 -12.94 -17.45
CA PHE A 49 -17.37 -12.68 -16.08
C PHE A 49 -18.62 -13.47 -15.71
N GLY A 50 -19.56 -13.66 -16.65
CA GLY A 50 -20.81 -14.35 -16.40
C GLY A 50 -20.63 -15.86 -16.18
N ALA A 51 -19.61 -16.45 -16.83
CA ALA A 51 -19.24 -17.85 -16.65
C ALA A 51 -18.39 -18.11 -15.39
N ALA A 52 -17.79 -17.07 -14.78
CA ALA A 52 -16.99 -17.23 -13.58
C ALA A 52 -17.86 -17.69 -12.39
N PRO A 53 -17.36 -18.54 -11.48
CA PRO A 53 -18.07 -18.88 -10.25
C PRO A 53 -18.44 -17.62 -9.44
N THR A 54 -19.58 -17.65 -8.74
CA THR A 54 -20.10 -16.47 -8.02
C THR A 54 -19.09 -15.86 -7.04
N HIS A 55 -18.28 -16.67 -6.36
CA HIS A 55 -17.23 -16.17 -5.46
C HIS A 55 -16.15 -15.36 -6.19
N TRP A 56 -15.77 -15.75 -7.41
CA TRP A 56 -14.86 -14.99 -8.26
C TRP A 56 -15.51 -13.72 -8.80
N GLN A 57 -16.79 -13.77 -9.17
CA GLN A 57 -17.51 -12.57 -9.59
C GLN A 57 -17.52 -11.50 -8.49
N VAL A 58 -17.83 -11.90 -7.25
CA VAL A 58 -17.79 -11.01 -6.08
C VAL A 58 -16.39 -10.45 -5.86
N ALA A 59 -15.35 -11.29 -5.94
CA ALA A 59 -13.97 -10.85 -5.82
C ALA A 59 -13.61 -9.80 -6.90
N HIS A 60 -13.93 -10.05 -8.17
CA HIS A 60 -13.65 -9.09 -9.24
C HIS A 60 -14.35 -7.75 -9.00
N ILE A 61 -15.63 -7.74 -8.61
CA ILE A 61 -16.37 -6.50 -8.32
C ILE A 61 -15.72 -5.76 -7.15
N TYR A 62 -15.37 -6.47 -6.07
CA TYR A 62 -14.74 -5.89 -4.90
C TYR A 62 -13.39 -5.23 -5.24
N PHE A 63 -12.47 -5.98 -5.86
CA PHE A 63 -11.13 -5.47 -6.18
C PHE A 63 -11.16 -4.38 -7.25
N ALA A 64 -12.05 -4.46 -8.24
CA ALA A 64 -12.22 -3.41 -9.26
C ALA A 64 -12.46 -2.02 -8.66
N VAL A 65 -13.10 -1.94 -7.49
CA VAL A 65 -13.37 -0.68 -6.80
C VAL A 65 -12.29 -0.34 -5.78
N VAL A 66 -11.99 -1.28 -4.87
CA VAL A 66 -11.13 -0.98 -3.71
C VAL A 66 -9.68 -0.79 -4.14
N GLU A 67 -9.20 -1.50 -5.15
CA GLU A 67 -7.84 -1.30 -5.67
C GLU A 67 -7.68 0.05 -6.37
N LEU A 68 -8.67 0.48 -7.17
CA LEU A 68 -8.63 1.81 -7.78
C LEU A 68 -8.71 2.92 -6.72
N ALA A 69 -9.51 2.72 -5.67
CA ALA A 69 -9.51 3.63 -4.52
C ALA A 69 -8.12 3.67 -3.90
N ALA A 70 -7.55 2.51 -3.52
CA ALA A 70 -6.20 2.40 -2.98
C ALA A 70 -5.17 3.12 -3.85
N ALA A 71 -5.21 2.93 -5.16
CA ALA A 71 -4.34 3.60 -6.12
C ALA A 71 -4.43 5.13 -6.04
N LEU A 72 -5.65 5.69 -6.10
CA LEU A 72 -5.85 7.14 -6.02
C LEU A 72 -5.42 7.70 -4.66
N GLY A 73 -5.78 7.03 -3.57
CA GLY A 73 -5.41 7.45 -2.22
C GLY A 73 -3.89 7.43 -2.01
N LEU A 74 -3.23 6.35 -2.43
CA LEU A 74 -1.78 6.20 -2.39
C LEU A 74 -1.07 7.17 -3.34
N TRP A 75 -1.64 7.55 -4.47
CA TRP A 75 -1.06 8.50 -5.42
C TRP A 75 -1.21 9.96 -4.97
N PHE A 76 -2.32 10.32 -4.34
CA PHE A 76 -2.51 11.68 -3.82
C PHE A 76 -1.93 11.86 -2.42
N GLY A 77 -1.53 10.78 -1.74
CA GLY A 77 -1.06 10.85 -0.35
C GLY A 77 -2.21 11.13 0.63
N ALA A 78 -3.42 10.70 0.28
CA ALA A 78 -4.57 10.82 1.17
C ALA A 78 -4.46 9.79 2.31
N SER A 79 -4.92 10.16 3.51
CA SER A 79 -4.82 9.31 4.71
C SER A 79 -5.54 7.96 4.57
N TRP A 80 -6.59 7.90 3.73
CA TRP A 80 -7.38 6.68 3.50
C TRP A 80 -6.73 5.70 2.50
N GLY A 81 -5.73 6.13 1.71
CA GLY A 81 -5.13 5.29 0.67
C GLY A 81 -4.41 4.06 1.21
N VAL A 82 -3.65 4.22 2.30
CA VAL A 82 -2.98 3.10 2.98
C VAL A 82 -4.00 2.11 3.54
N ALA A 83 -5.09 2.60 4.14
CA ALA A 83 -6.13 1.73 4.67
C ALA A 83 -6.78 0.89 3.54
N ALA A 84 -7.19 1.53 2.44
CA ALA A 84 -7.77 0.84 1.29
C ALA A 84 -6.82 -0.22 0.70
N TRP A 85 -5.53 0.13 0.56
CA TRP A 85 -4.50 -0.82 0.13
C TRP A 85 -4.41 -2.02 1.06
N LEU A 86 -4.30 -1.80 2.37
CA LEU A 86 -4.19 -2.88 3.35
C LEU A 86 -5.44 -3.78 3.32
N PHE A 87 -6.63 -3.22 3.11
CA PHE A 87 -7.85 -4.01 2.90
C PHE A 87 -7.75 -4.91 1.67
N CYS A 88 -7.25 -4.43 0.53
CA CYS A 88 -7.02 -5.28 -0.65
C CYS A 88 -6.02 -6.39 -0.35
N ALA A 89 -4.85 -6.02 0.15
CA ALA A 89 -3.75 -6.95 0.40
C ALA A 89 -4.13 -8.05 1.40
N VAL A 90 -4.84 -7.70 2.48
CA VAL A 90 -5.31 -8.66 3.47
C VAL A 90 -6.42 -9.54 2.88
N ALA A 91 -7.37 -8.97 2.11
CA ALA A 91 -8.41 -9.75 1.47
C ALA A 91 -7.82 -10.81 0.52
N GLU A 92 -6.86 -10.44 -0.33
CA GLU A 92 -6.18 -11.40 -1.22
C GLU A 92 -5.38 -12.45 -0.44
N LEU A 93 -4.67 -12.05 0.63
CA LEU A 93 -3.97 -13.02 1.49
C LEU A 93 -4.93 -14.02 2.11
N VAL A 94 -6.08 -13.56 2.61
CA VAL A 94 -7.13 -14.42 3.19
C VAL A 94 -7.74 -15.32 2.13
N MET A 95 -8.01 -14.82 0.92
CA MET A 95 -8.52 -15.65 -0.19
C MET A 95 -7.54 -16.76 -0.57
N MET A 96 -6.27 -16.42 -0.77
CA MET A 96 -5.26 -17.33 -1.31
C MET A 96 -4.64 -18.28 -0.29
N ASN A 97 -4.88 -18.06 1.01
CA ASN A 97 -4.32 -18.91 2.08
C ASN A 97 -5.38 -19.44 3.05
N GLY A 98 -6.48 -18.72 3.27
CA GLY A 98 -7.58 -19.12 4.15
C GLY A 98 -8.75 -19.79 3.44
N PHE A 99 -8.95 -19.49 2.15
CA PHE A 99 -10.05 -20.04 1.34
C PHE A 99 -9.52 -20.70 0.05
N THR A 100 -8.45 -21.48 0.17
CA THR A 100 -7.76 -22.12 -0.96
C THR A 100 -8.64 -23.08 -1.76
N GLU A 101 -9.65 -23.70 -1.15
CA GLU A 101 -10.62 -24.54 -1.87
C GLU A 101 -11.51 -23.74 -2.82
N LEU A 102 -11.75 -22.45 -2.54
CA LEU A 102 -12.57 -21.57 -3.38
C LEU A 102 -11.72 -20.84 -4.42
N PHE A 103 -10.59 -20.27 -4.00
CA PHE A 103 -9.80 -19.37 -4.85
C PHE A 103 -8.49 -19.97 -5.37
N GLY A 104 -8.14 -21.17 -4.92
CA GLY A 104 -6.81 -21.73 -5.17
C GLY A 104 -5.74 -21.04 -4.31
N GLN A 105 -4.52 -21.58 -4.39
CA GLN A 105 -3.36 -21.01 -3.71
C GLN A 105 -2.48 -20.26 -4.72
N SER A 106 -2.03 -19.06 -4.36
CA SER A 106 -1.07 -18.28 -5.15
C SER A 106 0.09 -17.81 -4.29
N TRP A 107 1.24 -18.50 -4.40
CA TRP A 107 2.48 -18.09 -3.74
C TRP A 107 2.99 -16.73 -4.22
N PRO A 108 3.00 -16.40 -5.52
CA PRO A 108 3.44 -15.08 -5.98
C PRO A 108 2.62 -13.94 -5.37
N THR A 109 1.30 -14.05 -5.37
CA THR A 109 0.38 -13.07 -4.77
C THR A 109 0.65 -12.96 -3.27
N THR A 110 0.74 -14.09 -2.57
CA THR A 110 1.00 -14.12 -1.13
C THR A 110 2.31 -13.43 -0.75
N VAL A 111 3.40 -13.77 -1.44
CA VAL A 111 4.71 -13.15 -1.18
C VAL A 111 4.70 -11.67 -1.50
N PHE A 112 4.02 -11.26 -2.57
CA PHE A 112 3.89 -9.85 -2.94
C PHE A 112 3.17 -9.03 -1.86
N HIS A 113 1.98 -9.44 -1.42
CA HIS A 113 1.24 -8.67 -0.40
C HIS A 113 1.93 -8.70 0.96
N ALA A 114 2.40 -9.86 1.41
CA ALA A 114 3.13 -9.96 2.66
C ALA A 114 4.42 -9.11 2.63
N GLY A 115 5.18 -9.21 1.54
CA GLY A 115 6.41 -8.44 1.34
C GLY A 115 6.17 -6.93 1.29
N THR A 116 5.15 -6.48 0.57
CA THR A 116 4.83 -5.05 0.48
C THR A 116 4.37 -4.47 1.83
N ILE A 117 3.56 -5.22 2.59
CA ILE A 117 3.18 -4.84 3.95
C ILE A 117 4.42 -4.71 4.85
N LEU A 118 5.33 -5.69 4.83
CA LEU A 118 6.54 -5.66 5.65
C LEU A 118 7.48 -4.50 5.27
N VAL A 119 7.65 -4.25 3.97
CA VAL A 119 8.45 -3.12 3.46
C VAL A 119 7.83 -1.79 3.90
N TYR A 120 6.51 -1.64 3.78
CA TYR A 120 5.81 -0.45 4.26
C TYR A 120 6.05 -0.21 5.74
N ILE A 121 5.86 -1.23 6.58
CA ILE A 121 6.07 -1.11 8.03
C ILE A 121 7.50 -0.66 8.32
N GLY A 122 8.50 -1.27 7.68
CA GLY A 122 9.91 -0.90 7.85
C GLY A 122 10.20 0.53 7.41
N LEU A 123 9.69 0.95 6.25
CA LEU A 123 9.89 2.31 5.72
C LEU A 123 9.14 3.37 6.54
N ALA A 124 7.92 3.08 6.97
CA ALA A 124 7.11 3.96 7.81
C ALA A 124 7.75 4.14 9.19
N TRP A 125 8.18 3.06 9.82
CA TRP A 125 8.93 3.10 11.09
C TRP A 125 10.21 3.91 10.96
N TRP A 126 11.00 3.66 9.91
CA TRP A 126 12.23 4.40 9.66
C TRP A 126 11.93 5.87 9.41
N SER A 127 10.92 6.21 8.61
CA SER A 127 10.53 7.60 8.37
C SER A 127 10.06 8.32 9.63
N GLY A 128 9.41 7.62 10.56
CA GLY A 128 8.92 8.18 11.82
C GLY A 128 9.94 8.19 12.97
N SER A 129 11.13 7.60 12.78
CA SER A 129 12.16 7.56 13.84
C SER A 129 12.65 8.97 14.19
N PRO A 130 12.97 9.30 15.46
CA PRO A 130 13.33 10.68 15.88
C PRO A 130 14.48 11.32 15.10
N GLY A 131 15.48 10.52 14.69
CA GLY A 131 16.56 11.00 13.85
C GLY A 131 16.14 11.39 12.42
N ASN A 132 14.90 11.11 12.03
CA ASN A 132 14.37 11.22 10.67
C ASN A 132 13.17 12.15 10.53
N THR A 133 12.47 12.44 11.64
CA THR A 133 11.34 13.37 11.70
C THR A 133 11.76 14.84 11.69
N GLY A 134 13.04 15.14 11.89
CA GLY A 134 13.56 16.51 11.89
C GLY A 134 13.10 17.33 13.11
N GLU A 135 12.64 16.65 14.17
CA GLU A 135 12.36 17.31 15.44
C GLU A 135 13.61 18.04 15.94
N VAL A 136 13.45 19.33 16.21
CA VAL A 136 14.44 20.09 16.95
C VAL A 136 14.37 19.59 18.38
N LEU A 137 15.32 18.73 18.77
CA LEU A 137 15.54 18.38 20.17
C LEU A 137 15.70 19.70 20.95
N ARG A 138 14.66 20.08 21.69
CA ARG A 138 14.69 21.21 22.61
C ARG A 138 15.19 20.69 23.94
N LEU A 139 16.50 20.78 24.16
CA LEU A 139 17.10 20.42 25.43
C LEU A 139 16.88 21.55 26.44
N PRO A 140 16.56 21.26 27.71
CA PRO A 140 16.75 22.21 28.80
C PRO A 140 18.23 22.60 28.84
N GLU A 141 18.53 23.88 28.96
CA GLU A 141 19.86 24.30 29.43
C GLU A 141 19.96 23.90 30.92
N ASP A 142 21.11 23.37 31.32
CA ASP A 142 21.44 23.04 32.71
C ASP A 142 21.40 24.26 33.64
#